data_AF-A0A1F7Z0P0-F1
#
_entry.id   AF-A0A1F7Z0P0-F1
#
_cell.length_a   1.000
_cell.length_b   1.000
_cell.length_c   1.000
_cell.angle_alpha   90.00
_cell.angle_beta   90.00
_cell.angle_gamma   90.00
#
_symmetry.space_group_name_H-M   'P 1'
#
loop_
_entity.id
_entity.type
_entity.pdbx_description
1 polymer ?
#
loop_
_entity_poly.entity_id
_entity_poly.type
_entity_poly.pdbx_seq_one_letter_code
_entity_poly.pdbx_strand_id
1 'polypeptide(L)'
;MPKLPFKLPKEKLTRFFKKGLRKILPQSYILVVLIGLALAGFYPFIPKLTYCSSLFGETFCTPLGFFVAMLGSIPGYLIVGNVLKFLPAIHPIWSILLVIVVSYVFYYFLGLVLEIFFDRSRSSQEKMKLIIVIVFFLLAFLAISFA
;
A
#
# COMPACT_ATOMS: atom_id res chain seq x y z
N MET A 1 -31.16 3.80 -32.19
CA MET A 1 -30.07 3.65 -31.19
C MET A 1 -30.54 2.72 -30.07
N PRO A 2 -30.08 1.46 -30.02
CA PRO A 2 -30.42 0.55 -28.94
C PRO A 2 -29.70 0.95 -27.65
N LYS A 3 -30.46 1.24 -26.59
CA LYS A 3 -29.93 1.48 -25.23
C LYS A 3 -29.57 0.12 -24.61
N LEU A 4 -28.29 -0.18 -24.45
CA LEU A 4 -27.84 -1.34 -23.66
C LEU A 4 -28.20 -1.13 -22.17
N PRO A 5 -28.94 -2.04 -21.53
CA PRO A 5 -29.19 -1.98 -20.09
C PRO A 5 -28.07 -2.76 -19.36
N PHE A 6 -26.85 -2.22 -19.30
CA PHE A 6 -25.81 -2.79 -18.45
C PHE A 6 -25.99 -2.31 -17.00
N LYS A 7 -27.06 -2.77 -16.35
CA LYS A 7 -27.23 -2.63 -14.90
C LYS A 7 -26.34 -3.69 -14.22
N LEU A 8 -25.06 -3.34 -14.06
CA LEU A 8 -24.14 -4.12 -13.23
C LEU A 8 -24.75 -4.33 -11.83
N PRO A 9 -24.74 -5.56 -11.29
CA PRO A 9 -25.38 -5.90 -10.02
C PRO A 9 -24.60 -5.26 -8.85
N LYS A 10 -24.89 -3.98 -8.56
CA LYS A 10 -24.26 -3.17 -7.50
C LYS A 10 -24.32 -3.85 -6.13
N GLU A 11 -25.32 -4.71 -5.88
CA GLU A 11 -25.48 -5.44 -4.61
C GLU A 11 -24.50 -6.59 -4.40
N LYS A 12 -24.05 -7.30 -5.45
CA LYS A 12 -23.06 -8.38 -5.28
C LYS A 12 -21.66 -7.81 -5.06
N LEU A 13 -21.33 -6.72 -5.75
CA LEU A 13 -20.03 -6.06 -5.64
C LEU A 13 -19.84 -5.48 -4.23
N THR A 14 -20.86 -4.80 -3.68
CA THR A 14 -20.80 -4.28 -2.31
C THR A 14 -20.65 -5.38 -1.28
N ARG A 15 -21.31 -6.54 -1.45
CA ARG A 15 -21.20 -7.68 -0.52
C ARG A 15 -19.83 -8.36 -0.58
N PHE A 16 -19.19 -8.42 -1.75
CA PHE A 16 -17.81 -8.90 -1.93
C PHE A 16 -16.79 -7.93 -1.30
N PHE A 17 -16.98 -6.62 -1.49
CA PHE A 17 -16.16 -5.58 -0.85
C PHE A 17 -16.30 -5.60 0.69
N LYS A 18 -17.48 -5.99 1.21
CA LYS A 18 -17.83 -5.90 2.64
C LYS A 18 -17.14 -6.89 3.58
N LYS A 19 -16.56 -7.98 3.08
CA LYS A 19 -15.97 -9.06 3.93
C LYS A 19 -14.57 -9.48 3.50
N GLY A 20 -14.09 -8.98 2.36
CA GLY A 20 -12.82 -9.37 1.78
C GLY A 20 -11.74 -8.30 1.80
N LEU A 21 -12.10 -7.02 1.99
CA LEU A 21 -11.15 -5.92 1.74
C LEU A 21 -9.90 -5.96 2.62
N ARG A 22 -10.07 -6.28 3.91
CA ARG A 22 -8.96 -6.46 4.86
C ARG A 22 -7.93 -7.50 4.43
N LYS A 23 -8.31 -8.49 3.62
CA LYS A 23 -7.40 -9.52 3.08
C LYS A 23 -6.95 -9.21 1.65
N ILE A 24 -7.86 -8.71 0.82
CA ILE A 24 -7.62 -8.46 -0.60
C ILE A 24 -6.60 -7.33 -0.80
N LEU A 25 -6.68 -6.23 -0.05
CA LEU A 25 -5.74 -5.10 -0.16
C LEU A 25 -4.29 -5.48 0.17
N PRO A 26 -4.00 -6.12 1.31
CA PRO A 26 -2.65 -6.57 1.60
C PRO A 26 -2.19 -7.70 0.66
N GLN A 27 -3.09 -8.58 0.21
CA GLN A 27 -2.74 -9.61 -0.79
C GLN A 27 -2.40 -9.01 -2.15
N SER A 28 -3.15 -8.00 -2.62
CA SER A 28 -2.85 -7.31 -3.86
C SER A 28 -1.52 -6.58 -3.77
N TYR A 29 -1.19 -6.01 -2.62
CA TYR A 29 0.13 -5.43 -2.36
C TYR A 29 1.24 -6.48 -2.51
N ILE A 30 1.13 -7.63 -1.84
CA ILE A 30 2.11 -8.73 -1.97
C ILE A 30 2.24 -9.16 -3.43
N LEU A 31 1.13 -9.29 -4.15
CA LEU A 31 1.13 -9.68 -5.56
C LEU A 31 1.88 -8.65 -6.43
N VAL A 32 1.64 -7.36 -6.22
CA VAL A 32 2.34 -6.27 -6.92
C VAL A 32 3.84 -6.28 -6.61
N VAL A 33 4.22 -6.50 -5.35
CA VAL A 33 5.62 -6.60 -4.95
C VAL A 33 6.30 -7.83 -5.57
N LEU A 34 5.63 -8.98 -5.59
CA LEU A 34 6.14 -10.20 -6.23
C LEU A 34 6.30 -10.03 -7.75
N ILE A 35 5.32 -9.42 -8.41
CA ILE A 35 5.39 -9.10 -9.84
C ILE A 35 6.53 -8.13 -10.11
N GLY A 36 6.69 -7.09 -9.28
CA GLY A 36 7.79 -6.14 -9.37
C GLY A 36 9.16 -6.80 -9.20
N LEU A 37 9.31 -7.66 -8.20
CA LEU A 37 10.54 -8.44 -7.97
C LEU A 37 10.84 -9.41 -9.11
N ALA A 38 9.82 -10.10 -9.63
CA ALA A 38 9.98 -10.98 -10.78
C ALA A 38 10.47 -10.20 -12.01
N LEU A 39 9.83 -9.07 -12.32
CA LEU A 39 10.24 -8.15 -13.39
C LEU A 39 11.65 -7.62 -13.18
N ALA A 40 12.04 -7.33 -11.94
CA ALA A 40 13.41 -6.93 -11.60
C ALA A 40 14.41 -8.08 -11.83
N GLY A 41 14.03 -9.33 -11.57
CA GLY A 41 14.85 -10.51 -11.86
C GLY A 41 15.05 -10.78 -13.36
N PHE A 42 14.14 -10.31 -14.22
CA PHE A 42 14.30 -10.37 -15.68
C PHE A 42 15.17 -9.23 -16.26
N TYR A 43 15.55 -8.25 -15.44
CA TYR A 43 16.43 -7.15 -15.83
C TYR A 43 17.74 -7.58 -16.55
N PRO A 44 18.52 -8.57 -16.07
CA PRO A 44 19.75 -9.00 -16.75
C PRO A 44 19.51 -9.57 -18.16
N PHE A 45 18.29 -10.01 -18.47
CA PHE A 45 17.92 -10.54 -19.79
C PHE A 45 17.36 -9.47 -20.73
N ILE A 46 16.74 -8.42 -20.19
CA ILE A 46 16.13 -7.34 -20.99
C ILE A 46 16.45 -5.97 -20.35
N PRO A 47 17.66 -5.42 -20.62
CA PRO A 47 18.12 -4.17 -20.01
C PRO A 47 17.32 -2.94 -20.47
N LYS A 48 16.48 -3.06 -21.52
CA LYS A 48 15.57 -1.99 -21.99
C LYS A 48 14.40 -1.71 -21.05
N LEU A 49 14.21 -2.48 -19.97
CA LEU A 49 13.18 -2.23 -18.95
C LEU A 49 13.62 -1.21 -17.88
N THR A 50 14.60 -0.36 -18.14
CA THR A 50 14.88 0.79 -17.25
C THR A 50 13.81 1.86 -17.38
N TYR A 51 13.25 2.29 -16.25
CA TYR A 51 12.36 3.43 -16.14
C TYR A 51 13.05 4.55 -15.38
N CYS A 52 13.15 5.71 -16.00
CA CYS A 52 13.68 6.91 -15.37
C CYS A 52 12.52 7.81 -14.97
N SER A 53 12.47 8.19 -13.70
CA SER A 53 11.43 9.06 -13.15
C SER A 53 12.04 10.08 -12.19
N SER A 54 11.33 11.18 -11.98
CA SER A 54 11.66 12.16 -10.96
C SER A 54 10.77 11.91 -9.75
N LEU A 55 11.35 11.48 -8.64
CA LEU A 55 10.67 11.30 -7.36
C LEU A 55 11.40 12.15 -6.31
N PHE A 56 10.68 12.91 -5.48
CA PHE A 56 11.28 13.76 -4.45
C PHE A 56 12.33 14.79 -4.96
N GLY A 57 12.23 15.24 -6.21
CA GLY A 57 13.09 16.28 -6.77
C GLY A 57 14.42 15.79 -7.36
N GLU A 58 14.72 14.49 -7.25
CA GLU A 58 15.90 13.87 -7.86
C GLU A 58 15.50 12.91 -8.99
N THR A 59 16.34 12.83 -10.02
CA THR A 59 16.13 11.94 -11.17
C THR A 59 16.80 10.59 -10.93
N PHE A 60 16.00 9.52 -10.94
CA PHE A 60 16.49 8.17 -10.71
C PHE A 60 16.09 7.25 -11.86
N CYS A 61 17.04 6.44 -12.34
CA CYS A 61 16.79 5.39 -13.31
C CYS A 61 16.88 4.04 -12.59
N THR A 62 15.77 3.30 -12.58
CA THR A 62 15.69 1.98 -11.94
C THR A 62 15.02 0.99 -12.87
N PRO A 63 15.30 -0.32 -12.76
CA PRO A 63 14.53 -1.32 -13.48
C PRO A 63 13.04 -1.18 -13.15
N LEU A 64 12.18 -1.27 -14.16
CA LEU A 64 10.72 -1.09 -14.05
C LEU A 64 10.13 -1.95 -12.92
N GLY A 65 10.66 -3.16 -12.71
CA GLY A 65 10.25 -4.04 -11.62
C GLY A 65 10.49 -3.44 -10.23
N PHE A 66 11.66 -2.84 -10.00
CA PHE A 66 11.95 -2.11 -8.75
C PHE A 66 11.08 -0.87 -8.63
N PHE A 67 10.85 -0.15 -9.72
CA PHE A 67 9.98 1.03 -9.71
C PHE A 67 8.53 0.68 -9.31
N VAL A 68 7.96 -0.39 -9.85
CA VAL A 68 6.62 -0.87 -9.49
C VAL A 68 6.55 -1.32 -8.03
N ALA A 69 7.55 -2.07 -7.56
CA ALA A 69 7.63 -2.49 -6.16
C ALA A 69 7.78 -1.28 -5.21
N MET A 70 8.53 -0.26 -5.62
CA MET A 70 8.72 0.98 -4.88
C MET A 70 7.44 1.80 -4.82
N LEU A 71 6.74 2.01 -5.95
CA LEU A 71 5.46 2.70 -5.99
C LEU A 71 4.42 2.02 -5.09
N GLY A 72 4.34 0.69 -5.14
CA GLY A 72 3.46 -0.08 -4.27
C GLY A 72 3.83 0.02 -2.79
N SER A 73 5.10 0.31 -2.47
CA SER A 73 5.63 0.38 -1.10
C SER A 73 5.92 1.81 -0.65
N ILE A 74 5.44 2.84 -1.38
CA ILE A 74 5.59 4.27 -1.00
C ILE A 74 5.27 4.52 0.47
N PRO A 75 4.12 4.07 1.02
CA PRO A 75 3.82 4.36 2.42
C PRO A 75 4.86 3.77 3.37
N GLY A 76 5.36 2.56 3.12
CA GLY A 76 6.46 1.99 3.91
C GLY A 76 7.78 2.73 3.71
N TYR A 77 8.13 3.16 2.50
CA TYR A 77 9.35 3.93 2.25
C TYR A 77 9.34 5.29 2.94
N LEU A 78 8.19 5.99 2.97
CA LEU A 78 8.03 7.25 3.69
C LEU A 78 8.19 7.06 5.20
N ILE A 79 7.58 6.02 5.75
CA ILE A 79 7.60 5.76 7.20
C ILE A 79 8.98 5.26 7.62
N VAL A 80 9.46 4.17 7.00
CA VAL A 80 10.72 3.51 7.35
C VAL A 80 11.91 4.38 6.97
N GLY A 81 11.86 5.11 5.86
CA GLY A 81 12.92 6.02 5.46
C GLY A 81 13.15 7.17 6.45
N ASN A 82 12.11 7.61 7.16
CA ASN A 82 12.27 8.62 8.21
C ASN A 82 12.73 7.99 9.53
N VAL A 83 12.20 6.82 9.90
CA VAL A 83 12.65 6.10 11.10
C VAL A 83 14.12 5.70 11.00
N LEU A 84 14.57 5.22 9.84
CA LEU A 84 15.95 4.82 9.59
C LEU A 84 16.97 5.96 9.74
N LYS A 85 16.55 7.23 9.65
CA LYS A 85 17.46 8.37 9.92
C LYS A 85 17.92 8.42 11.37
N PHE A 86 17.14 7.85 12.29
CA PHE A 86 17.43 7.85 13.72
C PHE A 86 18.10 6.57 14.21
N LEU A 87 18.17 5.53 13.37
CA LEU A 87 18.84 4.28 13.70
C LEU A 87 20.25 4.24 13.09
N PRO A 88 21.22 3.60 13.77
CA PRO A 88 22.55 3.36 13.21
C PRO A 88 22.42 2.52 11.94
N ALA A 89 23.36 2.71 10.99
CA ALA A 89 23.33 2.12 9.64
C ALA A 89 22.87 0.66 9.63
N ILE A 90 21.58 0.46 9.34
CA ILE A 90 20.97 -0.87 9.27
C ILE A 90 21.33 -1.47 7.92
N HIS A 91 21.69 -2.74 7.92
CA HIS A 91 22.00 -3.48 6.71
C HIS A 91 20.82 -3.43 5.72
N PRO A 92 21.05 -3.15 4.42
CA PRO A 92 20.00 -2.76 3.46
C PRO A 92 18.87 -3.77 3.30
N ILE A 93 19.17 -5.07 3.44
CA ILE A 93 18.17 -6.15 3.41
C ILE A 93 17.10 -5.95 4.51
N TRP A 94 17.52 -5.57 5.72
CA TRP A 94 16.60 -5.35 6.84
C TRP A 94 15.76 -4.10 6.68
N SER A 95 16.33 -3.06 6.04
CA SER A 95 15.59 -1.85 5.66
C SER A 95 14.46 -2.19 4.68
N ILE A 96 14.74 -2.96 3.63
CA ILE A 96 13.73 -3.39 2.65
C ILE A 96 12.66 -4.28 3.32
N LEU A 97 13.07 -5.20 4.19
CA LEU A 97 12.14 -6.05 4.93
C LEU A 97 11.17 -5.23 5.79
N LEU A 98 11.70 -4.21 6.50
CA LEU A 98 10.89 -3.28 7.28
C LEU A 98 9.90 -2.51 6.39
N VAL A 99 10.33 -2.00 5.24
CA VAL A 99 9.46 -1.29 4.29
C VAL A 99 8.29 -2.18 3.85
N ILE A 100 8.56 -3.46 3.55
CA ILE A 100 7.52 -4.41 3.13
C ILE A 100 6.54 -4.68 4.28
N VAL A 101 7.03 -4.90 5.49
CA VAL A 101 6.20 -5.18 6.66
C VAL A 101 5.32 -3.97 7.01
N VAL A 102 5.89 -2.76 7.05
CA VAL A 102 5.14 -1.54 7.36
C VAL A 102 4.10 -1.25 6.28
N SER A 103 4.45 -1.40 5.00
CA SER A 103 3.49 -1.25 3.89
C SER A 103 2.34 -2.26 4.00
N TYR A 104 2.65 -3.52 4.30
CA TYR A 104 1.65 -4.56 4.48
C TYR A 104 0.67 -4.23 5.61
N VAL A 105 1.19 -3.81 6.77
CA VAL A 105 0.39 -3.39 7.92
C VAL A 105 -0.48 -2.19 7.55
N PHE A 106 0.07 -1.21 6.83
CA PHE A 106 -0.67 -0.04 6.38
C PHE A 106 -1.85 -0.42 5.46
N TYR A 107 -1.63 -1.26 4.43
CA TYR A 107 -2.70 -1.71 3.54
C TYR A 107 -3.76 -2.56 4.24
N TYR A 108 -3.35 -3.34 5.24
CA TYR A 108 -4.27 -4.07 6.08
C TYR A 108 -5.18 -3.15 6.91
N PHE A 109 -4.62 -2.13 7.56
CA PHE A 109 -5.40 -1.13 8.28
C PHE A 109 -6.32 -0.34 7.33
N LEU A 110 -5.82 0.02 6.14
CA LEU A 110 -6.64 0.67 5.11
C LEU A 110 -7.85 -0.18 4.72
N GLY A 111 -7.65 -1.48 4.49
CA GLY A 111 -8.72 -2.43 4.21
C GLY A 111 -9.73 -2.54 5.35
N LEU A 112 -9.24 -2.53 6.60
CA LEU A 112 -10.08 -2.56 7.80
C LEU A 112 -10.92 -1.28 7.97
N VAL A 113 -10.34 -0.10 7.71
CA VAL A 113 -11.06 1.19 7.72
C VAL A 113 -12.17 1.19 6.68
N LEU A 114 -11.86 0.77 5.45
CA LEU A 114 -12.84 0.69 4.36
C LEU A 114 -13.97 -0.27 4.69
N GLU A 115 -13.66 -1.45 5.23
CA GLU A 115 -14.66 -2.44 5.64
C GLU A 115 -15.63 -1.87 6.69
N ILE A 116 -15.11 -1.16 7.70
CA ILE A 116 -15.92 -0.50 8.74
C ILE A 116 -16.76 0.63 8.15
N PHE A 117 -16.19 1.42 7.23
CA PHE A 117 -16.89 2.52 6.59
C PHE A 117 -18.10 2.00 5.80
N PHE A 118 -17.88 0.97 4.97
CA PHE A 118 -18.94 0.33 4.19
C PHE A 118 -19.88 -0.56 5.02
N ASP A 119 -19.54 -0.90 6.26
CA ASP A 119 -20.42 -1.71 7.10
C ASP A 119 -21.59 -0.93 7.69
N ARG A 120 -22.68 -0.85 6.93
CA ARG A 120 -23.95 -0.22 7.33
C ARG A 120 -24.57 -0.76 8.63
N SER A 121 -24.11 -1.89 9.17
CA SER A 121 -24.62 -2.51 10.40
C SER A 121 -24.10 -1.86 11.68
N ARG A 122 -22.96 -1.16 11.64
CA ARG A 122 -22.41 -0.47 12.82
C ARG A 122 -23.02 0.91 13.00
N SER A 123 -23.32 1.26 14.24
CA SER A 123 -23.70 2.63 14.62
C SER A 123 -22.61 3.62 14.20
N SER A 124 -23.02 4.79 13.73
CA SER A 124 -22.12 5.85 13.25
C SER A 124 -21.07 6.22 14.31
N GLN A 125 -21.43 6.18 15.60
CA GLN A 125 -20.51 6.46 16.70
C GLN A 125 -19.39 5.41 16.85
N GLU A 126 -19.68 4.12 16.68
CA GLU A 126 -18.65 3.07 16.77
C GLU A 126 -17.68 3.14 15.59
N LYS A 127 -18.19 3.45 14.39
CA LYS A 127 -17.33 3.68 13.23
C LYS A 127 -16.40 4.86 13.45
N MET A 128 -16.94 5.98 13.94
CA MET A 128 -16.18 7.19 14.17
C MET A 128 -15.10 6.96 15.24
N LYS A 129 -15.43 6.27 16.34
CA LYS A 129 -14.46 5.92 17.39
C LYS A 129 -13.30 5.07 16.86
N LEU A 130 -13.59 4.10 15.99
CA LEU A 130 -12.57 3.21 15.42
C LEU A 130 -11.71 3.92 14.36
N ILE A 131 -12.32 4.78 13.53
CA ILE A 131 -11.58 5.63 12.60
C ILE A 131 -10.67 6.59 13.36
N ILE A 132 -11.16 7.23 14.43
CA ILE A 132 -10.36 8.12 15.27
C ILE A 132 -9.17 7.36 15.87
N VAL A 133 -9.37 6.15 16.42
CA VAL A 133 -8.26 5.35 16.95
C VAL A 133 -7.23 5.00 15.87
N ILE A 134 -7.66 4.63 14.66
CA ILE A 134 -6.75 4.29 13.57
C ILE A 134 -6.00 5.53 13.08
N VAL A 135 -6.70 6.66 12.92
CA VAL A 135 -6.11 7.94 12.50
C VAL A 135 -5.16 8.46 13.58
N PHE A 136 -5.50 8.33 14.85
CA PHE A 136 -4.65 8.71 15.97
C PHE A 136 -3.44 7.79 16.10
N PHE A 137 -3.59 6.49 15.84
CA PHE A 137 -2.47 5.55 15.77
C PHE A 137 -1.53 5.88 14.61
N LEU A 138 -2.08 6.18 13.42
CA LEU A 138 -1.33 6.65 12.26
C LEU A 138 -0.62 7.98 12.54
N LEU A 139 -1.30 8.94 13.16
CA LEU A 139 -0.75 10.24 13.56
C LEU A 139 0.33 10.10 14.62
N ALA A 140 0.15 9.23 15.62
CA ALA A 140 1.17 8.95 16.62
C ALA A 140 2.40 8.29 15.97
N PHE A 141 2.19 7.35 15.05
CA PHE A 141 3.26 6.75 14.26
C PHE A 141 3.99 7.78 13.38
N LEU A 142 3.23 8.68 12.74
CA LEU A 142 3.76 9.80 11.96
C LEU A 142 4.52 10.80 12.82
N ALA A 143 4.02 11.12 14.01
CA ALA A 143 4.67 12.04 14.95
C ALA A 143 6.00 11.46 15.43
N ILE A 144 6.06 10.16 15.76
CA ILE A 144 7.33 9.47 16.06
C ILE A 144 8.24 9.43 14.83
N SER A 145 7.68 9.40 13.63
CA SER A 145 8.47 9.43 12.40
C SER A 145 9.03 10.83 12.11
N PHE A 146 8.37 11.92 12.53
CA PHE A 146 8.75 13.31 12.25
C PHE A 146 9.44 14.05 13.41
N ALA A 147 9.36 13.51 14.63
CA ALA A 147 10.09 13.98 15.81
C ALA A 147 11.52 13.45 15.83
#